data_AF-A0A382F1D0-F1
#
_entry.id   AF-A0A382F1D0-F1
#
_cell.length_a   1.000
_cell.length_b   1.000
_cell.length_c   1.000
_cell.angle_alpha   90.00
_cell.angle_beta   90.00
_cell.angle_gamma   90.00
#
_symmetry.space_group_name_H-M   'P 1'
#
loop_
_entity.id
_entity.type
_entity.pdbx_description
1 polymer ?
#
loop_
_entity_poly.entity_id
_entity_poly.type
_entity_poly.pdbx_seq_one_letter_code
_entity_poly.pdbx_strand_id
1 'polypeptide(L)'
;MENLLTINDLSVSFGRGAGELKAVTSMRLQIEKGQIVALVGESGSGKTVTALSVTRLLPYPLAWHPGGSIKFDGQELMGATEPKMRAIRGNRISMIFQEPLNSLNPLHSVEKQIKEVLHLHKRMSDGKARERVKELLDLVGMPEASPRLHAM
;
A
#
# COMPACT_ATOMS: atom_id res chain seq x y z
N MET A 1 3.90 3.15 24.69
CA MET A 1 3.68 2.37 23.45
C MET A 1 2.86 3.25 22.52
N GLU A 2 3.37 3.55 21.33
CA GLU A 2 2.75 4.49 20.39
C GLU A 2 2.21 3.69 19.18
N ASN A 3 0.89 3.76 18.95
CA ASN A 3 0.25 3.07 17.83
C ASN A 3 0.68 3.70 16.50
N LEU A 4 1.21 2.87 15.59
CA LEU A 4 1.56 3.30 14.23
C LEU A 4 0.33 3.36 13.34
N LEU A 5 -0.56 2.36 13.43
CA LEU A 5 -1.82 2.33 12.70
C LEU A 5 -2.96 2.09 13.68
N THR A 6 -4.04 2.84 13.53
CA THR A 6 -5.28 2.65 14.29
C THR A 6 -6.46 2.74 13.34
N ILE A 7 -7.25 1.67 13.30
CA ILE A 7 -8.53 1.59 12.59
C ILE A 7 -9.62 1.52 13.66
N ASN A 8 -10.54 2.47 13.63
CA ASN A 8 -11.68 2.53 14.56
C ASN A 8 -12.99 2.48 13.78
N ASP A 9 -13.80 1.46 14.09
CA ASP A 9 -15.15 1.24 13.55
C ASP A 9 -15.26 1.40 12.02
N LEU A 10 -14.22 0.96 11.31
CA LEU A 10 -14.16 1.04 9.85
C LEU A 10 -15.26 0.18 9.24
N SER A 11 -16.10 0.81 8.44
CA SER A 11 -17.08 0.14 7.60
C SER A 11 -16.81 0.46 6.13
N VAL A 12 -17.05 -0.52 5.26
CA VAL A 12 -16.87 -0.38 3.81
C VAL A 12 -18.04 -1.04 3.10
N SER A 13 -18.69 -0.27 2.22
CA SER A 13 -19.78 -0.73 1.38
C SER A 13 -19.45 -0.52 -0.09
N PHE A 14 -20.00 -1.38 -0.96
CA PHE A 14 -19.93 -1.25 -2.40
C PHE A 14 -21.34 -1.06 -2.98
N GLY A 15 -21.48 -0.15 -3.94
CA GLY A 15 -22.78 0.21 -4.52
C GLY A 15 -23.63 1.08 -3.58
N ARG A 16 -24.90 1.29 -3.96
CA ARG A 16 -25.87 2.13 -3.24
C ARG A 16 -27.27 1.54 -3.36
N GLY A 17 -28.14 1.86 -2.39
CA GLY A 17 -29.55 1.48 -2.42
C GLY A 17 -29.76 -0.02 -2.21
N ALA A 18 -30.77 -0.59 -2.88
CA ALA A 18 -31.15 -1.99 -2.68
C ALA A 18 -30.07 -3.03 -3.03
N GLY A 19 -29.06 -2.65 -3.83
CA GLY A 19 -27.92 -3.50 -4.21
C GLY A 19 -26.65 -3.26 -3.41
N GLU A 20 -26.72 -2.55 -2.27
CA GLU A 20 -25.54 -2.28 -1.45
C GLU A 20 -24.98 -3.56 -0.82
N LEU A 21 -23.69 -3.82 -1.06
CA LEU A 21 -22.94 -4.90 -0.41
C LEU A 21 -22.08 -4.33 0.71
N LYS A 22 -22.33 -4.76 1.95
CA LYS A 22 -21.49 -4.45 3.11
C LYS A 22 -20.30 -5.42 3.15
N ALA A 23 -19.12 -4.95 2.75
CA ALA A 23 -17.91 -5.77 2.69
C ALA A 23 -17.16 -5.83 4.02
N VAL A 24 -17.20 -4.76 4.80
CA VAL A 24 -16.57 -4.67 6.14
C VAL A 24 -17.52 -3.91 7.06
N THR A 25 -17.73 -4.43 8.27
CA THR A 25 -18.62 -3.81 9.28
C THR A 25 -17.86 -3.58 10.58
N SER A 26 -17.76 -2.32 11.02
CA SER A 26 -17.21 -1.89 12.32
C SER A 26 -15.87 -2.54 12.72
N MET A 27 -14.93 -2.65 11.77
CA MET A 27 -13.61 -3.23 12.01
C MET A 27 -12.78 -2.32 12.92
N ARG A 28 -12.15 -2.92 13.93
CA ARG A 28 -11.19 -2.27 14.82
C ARG A 28 -9.85 -3.01 14.78
N LEU A 29 -8.76 -2.27 14.62
CA LEU A 29 -7.41 -2.82 14.57
C LEU A 29 -6.40 -1.78 15.05
N GLN A 30 -5.43 -2.21 15.84
CA GLN A 30 -4.29 -1.39 16.25
C GLN A 30 -3.00 -2.14 15.92
N ILE A 31 -2.01 -1.41 15.39
CA ILE A 31 -0.68 -1.94 15.11
C ILE A 31 0.34 -0.97 15.71
N GLU A 32 1.20 -1.48 16.59
CA GLU A 32 2.29 -0.72 17.20
C GLU A 32 3.50 -0.62 16.28
N LYS A 33 4.37 0.38 16.53
CA LYS A 33 5.65 0.51 15.80
C LYS A 33 6.50 -0.75 16.03
N GLY A 34 6.96 -1.36 14.94
CA GLY A 34 7.78 -2.59 14.98
C GLY A 34 6.99 -3.89 15.12
N GLN A 35 5.66 -3.82 15.24
CA GLN A 35 4.81 -5.01 15.34
C GLN A 35 4.55 -5.63 13.97
N ILE A 36 4.55 -6.96 13.92
CA ILE A 36 4.09 -7.74 12.76
C ILE A 36 2.71 -8.29 13.09
N VAL A 37 1.73 -8.00 12.26
CA VAL A 37 0.34 -8.42 12.44
C VAL A 37 -0.13 -9.21 11.22
N ALA A 38 -0.71 -10.38 11.47
CA ALA A 38 -1.38 -11.18 10.44
C ALA A 38 -2.89 -11.06 10.60
N LEU A 39 -3.58 -10.65 9.53
CA LEU A 39 -5.03 -10.66 9.44
C LEU A 39 -5.50 -11.89 8.66
N VAL A 40 -6.15 -12.83 9.34
CA VAL A 40 -6.58 -14.11 8.79
C VAL A 40 -8.11 -14.21 8.72
N GLY A 41 -8.62 -15.03 7.79
CA GLY A 41 -10.05 -15.24 7.57
C GLY A 41 -10.33 -15.86 6.20
N GLU A 42 -11.56 -16.29 5.96
CA GLU A 42 -11.99 -16.96 4.71
C GLU A 42 -11.93 -16.04 3.48
N SER A 43 -11.95 -16.62 2.28
CA SER A 43 -12.05 -15.82 1.04
C SER A 43 -13.29 -14.92 1.09
N GLY A 44 -13.15 -13.66 0.66
CA GLY A 44 -14.25 -12.69 0.71
C GLY A 44 -14.54 -12.07 2.09
N SER A 45 -13.83 -12.43 3.15
CA SER A 45 -14.06 -11.90 4.52
C SER A 45 -13.67 -10.42 4.74
N GLY A 46 -13.39 -9.66 3.67
CA GLY A 46 -13.06 -8.24 3.77
C GLY A 46 -11.58 -7.90 4.06
N LYS A 47 -10.66 -8.86 4.17
CA LYS A 47 -9.23 -8.60 4.48
C LYS A 47 -8.57 -7.62 3.50
N THR A 48 -8.67 -7.92 2.21
CA THR A 48 -8.10 -7.08 1.14
C THR A 48 -8.78 -5.71 1.13
N VAL A 49 -10.09 -5.66 1.38
CA VAL A 49 -10.86 -4.41 1.46
C VAL A 49 -10.37 -3.55 2.62
N THR A 50 -10.15 -4.12 3.80
CA THR A 50 -9.57 -3.44 4.96
C THR A 50 -8.17 -2.90 4.66
N ALA A 51 -7.29 -3.71 4.05
CA ALA A 51 -5.94 -3.28 3.71
C ALA A 51 -5.92 -2.13 2.69
N LEU A 52 -6.72 -2.23 1.62
CA LEU A 52 -6.85 -1.18 0.60
C LEU A 52 -7.51 0.09 1.13
N SER A 53 -8.33 0.00 2.18
CA SER A 53 -8.92 1.17 2.85
C SER A 53 -7.85 2.05 3.48
N VAL A 54 -6.81 1.45 4.08
CA VAL A 54 -5.70 2.19 4.71
C VAL A 54 -4.95 3.08 3.71
N THR A 55 -4.67 2.55 2.52
CA THR A 55 -3.99 3.28 1.44
C THR A 55 -4.94 4.05 0.53
N ARG A 56 -6.26 3.96 0.79
CA ARG A 56 -7.34 4.52 -0.02
C ARG A 56 -7.21 4.16 -1.51
N LEU A 57 -7.00 2.87 -1.77
CA LEU A 57 -6.90 2.29 -3.12
C LEU A 57 -8.13 1.46 -3.53
N LEU A 58 -9.22 1.57 -2.77
CA LEU A 58 -10.52 1.01 -3.18
C LEU A 58 -11.05 1.72 -4.45
N PRO A 59 -11.91 1.06 -5.25
CA PRO A 59 -12.47 1.64 -6.46
C PRO A 59 -13.56 2.69 -6.12
N TYR A 60 -13.17 3.90 -5.73
CA TYR A 60 -14.11 5.00 -5.49
C TYR A 60 -14.69 5.54 -6.81
N PRO A 61 -15.97 5.96 -6.86
CA PRO A 61 -16.94 6.00 -5.77
C PRO A 61 -17.79 4.73 -5.60
N LEU A 62 -17.49 3.65 -6.34
CA LEU A 62 -18.22 2.38 -6.21
C LEU A 62 -18.09 1.83 -4.78
N ALA A 63 -16.87 1.85 -4.24
CA ALA A 63 -16.62 1.68 -2.83
C ALA A 63 -16.85 3.00 -2.08
N TRP A 64 -17.33 2.91 -0.85
CA TRP A 64 -17.45 4.05 0.05
C TRP A 64 -17.43 3.61 1.51
N HIS A 65 -17.20 4.57 2.40
CA HIS A 65 -17.12 4.34 3.83
C HIS A 65 -18.35 4.94 4.52
N PRO A 66 -19.26 4.12 5.08
CA PRO A 66 -20.37 4.62 5.88
C PRO A 66 -19.95 5.31 7.17
N GLY A 67 -18.76 4.98 7.67
CA GLY A 67 -18.19 5.56 8.88
C GLY A 67 -16.86 4.92 9.25
N GLY A 68 -16.29 5.41 10.35
CA GLY A 68 -15.02 4.96 10.89
C GLY A 68 -13.86 5.92 10.63
N SER A 69 -12.71 5.59 11.20
CA SER A 69 -11.49 6.39 11.16
C SER A 69 -10.29 5.49 10.91
N ILE A 70 -9.32 5.99 10.13
CA ILE A 70 -8.04 5.32 9.92
C ILE A 70 -6.93 6.34 10.18
N LYS A 71 -6.18 6.14 11.25
CA LYS A 71 -5.06 6.99 11.63
C LYS A 71 -3.73 6.27 11.42
N PHE A 72 -2.80 6.93 10.75
CA PHE A 72 -1.42 6.48 10.62
C PHE A 72 -0.49 7.51 11.27
N ASP A 73 0.30 7.07 12.25
CA ASP A 73 1.23 7.92 13.00
C ASP A 73 0.51 9.17 13.57
N GLY A 74 -0.67 8.95 14.15
CA GLY A 74 -1.57 9.98 14.68
C GLY A 74 -2.38 10.78 13.65
N GLN A 75 -2.09 10.65 12.36
CA GLN A 75 -2.74 11.44 11.31
C GLN A 75 -3.94 10.73 10.70
N GLU A 76 -5.09 11.41 10.64
CA GLU A 76 -6.28 10.92 9.94
C GLU A 76 -6.04 10.82 8.42
N LEU A 77 -6.36 9.65 7.87
CA LEU A 77 -6.25 9.33 6.44
C LEU A 77 -7.59 9.46 5.72
N MET A 78 -8.70 9.24 6.44
CA MET A 78 -10.04 9.42 5.90
C MET A 78 -10.26 10.89 5.56
N GLY A 79 -10.70 11.18 4.33
CA GLY A 79 -10.88 12.56 3.85
C GLY A 79 -9.58 13.34 3.60
N ALA A 80 -8.40 12.72 3.78
CA ALA A 80 -7.12 13.35 3.42
C ALA A 80 -7.09 13.76 1.93
N THR A 81 -6.39 14.83 1.61
CA THR A 81 -6.24 15.27 0.22
C THR A 81 -5.35 14.31 -0.56
N GLU A 82 -5.52 14.24 -1.89
CA GLU A 82 -4.66 13.40 -2.74
C GLU A 82 -3.16 13.73 -2.62
N PRO A 83 -2.72 15.00 -2.54
CA PRO A 83 -1.31 15.31 -2.26
C PRO A 83 -0.80 14.69 -0.95
N LYS A 84 -1.61 14.70 0.12
CA LYS A 84 -1.25 14.09 1.40
C LYS A 84 -1.17 12.56 1.27
N MET A 85 -2.14 11.93 0.62
CA MET A 85 -2.11 10.49 0.36
C MET A 85 -0.93 10.09 -0.53
N ARG A 86 -0.55 10.88 -1.54
CA ARG A 86 0.64 10.64 -2.37
C ARG A 86 1.95 10.72 -1.58
N ALA A 87 2.05 11.60 -0.58
CA ALA A 87 3.23 11.68 0.28
C ALA A 87 3.35 10.47 1.24
N ILE A 88 2.23 9.83 1.56
CA ILE A 88 2.17 8.64 2.42
C ILE A 88 2.42 7.37 1.61
N ARG A 89 1.70 7.18 0.50
CA ARG A 89 1.85 6.02 -0.40
C ARG A 89 3.26 5.97 -0.99
N GLY A 90 3.85 4.78 -1.03
CA GLY A 90 5.18 4.51 -1.59
C GLY A 90 6.37 4.99 -0.74
N ASN A 91 6.16 5.97 0.15
CA ASN A 91 7.22 6.53 0.99
C ASN A 91 7.14 6.08 2.46
N ARG A 92 5.93 6.14 3.05
CA ARG A 92 5.64 5.80 4.46
C ARG A 92 4.87 4.50 4.59
N ILE A 93 3.98 4.21 3.64
CA ILE A 93 3.22 2.97 3.54
C ILE A 93 3.41 2.41 2.13
N SER A 94 3.86 1.17 2.03
CA SER A 94 4.00 0.43 0.78
C SER A 94 3.13 -0.82 0.82
N MET A 95 2.65 -1.24 -0.35
CA MET A 95 1.78 -2.41 -0.49
C MET A 95 2.37 -3.36 -1.51
N ILE A 96 2.37 -4.65 -1.19
CA ILE A 96 2.62 -5.74 -2.14
C ILE A 96 1.25 -6.37 -2.42
N PHE A 97 0.84 -6.34 -3.68
CA PHE A 97 -0.48 -6.83 -4.10
C PHE A 97 -0.47 -8.36 -4.25
N GLN A 98 -1.66 -8.97 -4.16
CA GLN A 98 -1.83 -10.43 -4.29
C GLN A 98 -1.41 -10.95 -5.68
N GLU A 99 -1.65 -10.15 -6.73
CA GLU A 99 -1.16 -10.39 -8.10
C GLU A 99 0.00 -9.42 -8.39
N PRO A 100 1.22 -9.70 -7.91
CA PRO A 100 2.33 -8.74 -7.98
C PRO A 100 2.77 -8.43 -9.42
N LEU A 101 2.56 -9.36 -10.36
CA LEU A 101 2.92 -9.15 -11.77
C LEU A 101 2.10 -8.02 -12.42
N ASN A 102 0.86 -7.80 -11.99
CA ASN A 102 0.02 -6.72 -12.54
C ASN A 102 0.51 -5.33 -12.12
N SER A 103 1.34 -5.24 -11.07
CA SER A 103 1.94 -3.98 -10.63
C SER A 103 3.24 -3.62 -11.36
N LEU A 104 3.78 -4.55 -12.15
CA LEU A 104 5.00 -4.34 -12.93
C LEU A 104 4.64 -4.04 -14.38
N ASN A 105 5.36 -3.08 -14.97
CA ASN A 105 5.25 -2.79 -16.38
C ASN A 105 6.28 -3.64 -17.16
N PRO A 106 5.86 -4.63 -17.96
CA PRO A 106 6.79 -5.50 -18.69
C PRO A 106 7.59 -4.77 -19.77
N LEU A 107 7.18 -3.54 -20.15
CA LEU A 107 7.94 -2.70 -21.09
C LEU A 107 9.08 -1.93 -20.40
N HIS A 108 9.23 -2.06 -19.09
CA HIS A 108 10.28 -1.39 -18.32
C HIS A 108 11.20 -2.41 -17.66
N SER A 109 12.51 -2.16 -17.75
CA SER A 109 13.48 -2.96 -17.01
C SER A 109 13.26 -2.86 -15.50
N VAL A 110 13.71 -3.87 -14.77
CA VAL A 110 13.65 -3.91 -13.29
C VAL A 110 14.29 -2.67 -12.68
N GLU A 111 15.44 -2.25 -13.21
CA GLU A 111 16.12 -1.03 -12.75
C GLU A 111 15.25 0.21 -12.90
N LYS A 112 14.64 0.39 -14.08
CA LYS A 112 13.84 1.58 -14.37
C LYS A 112 12.66 1.70 -13.38
N GLN A 113 11.95 0.61 -13.16
CA GLN A 113 10.79 0.59 -12.27
C GLN A 113 11.17 0.86 -10.81
N ILE A 114 12.27 0.27 -10.32
CA ILE A 114 12.73 0.51 -8.94
C ILE A 114 13.27 1.95 -8.79
N LYS A 115 14.06 2.43 -9.77
CA LYS A 115 14.59 3.81 -9.75
C LYS A 115 13.48 4.85 -9.77
N GLU A 116 12.43 4.65 -10.56
CA GLU A 116 11.28 5.55 -10.63
C GLU A 116 10.70 5.82 -9.23
N VAL A 117 10.49 4.77 -8.43
CA VAL A 117 10.01 4.90 -7.04
C VAL A 117 11.00 5.69 -6.17
N LEU A 118 12.31 5.42 -6.29
CA LEU A 118 13.35 6.14 -5.53
C LEU A 118 13.43 7.62 -5.92
N HIS A 119 13.25 7.95 -7.20
CA HIS A 119 13.21 9.34 -7.66
C HIS A 119 11.96 10.06 -7.14
N LEU A 120 10.78 9.47 -7.34
CA LEU A 120 9.51 10.09 -6.99
C LEU A 120 9.35 10.29 -5.48
N HIS A 121 9.73 9.30 -4.68
CA HIS A 121 9.43 9.30 -3.24
C HIS A 121 10.62 9.65 -2.35
N LYS A 122 11.86 9.42 -2.81
CA LYS A 122 13.09 9.69 -2.02
C LYS A 122 13.94 10.81 -2.59
N ARG A 123 13.60 11.36 -3.77
CA ARG A 123 14.36 12.42 -4.47
C ARG A 123 15.84 12.06 -4.63
N MET A 124 16.15 10.78 -4.82
CA MET A 124 17.52 10.31 -5.00
C MET A 124 18.05 10.72 -6.37
N SER A 125 19.34 11.06 -6.46
CA SER A 125 20.00 11.27 -7.75
C SER A 125 20.19 9.93 -8.48
N ASP A 126 20.41 9.98 -9.79
CA ASP A 126 20.51 8.78 -10.64
C ASP A 126 21.55 7.76 -10.16
N GLY A 127 22.79 8.22 -9.90
CA GLY A 127 23.86 7.35 -9.41
C GLY A 127 23.55 6.73 -8.05
N LYS A 128 22.98 7.51 -7.11
CA LYS A 128 22.57 6.99 -5.79
C LYS A 128 21.42 5.99 -5.89
N ALA A 129 20.47 6.25 -6.81
CA ALA A 129 19.35 5.36 -7.05
C ALA A 129 19.83 4.02 -7.62
N ARG A 130 20.77 4.03 -8.58
CA ARG A 130 21.35 2.80 -9.15
C ARG A 130 22.04 1.95 -8.10
N GLU A 131 22.90 2.53 -7.26
CA GLU A 131 23.53 1.78 -6.16
C GLU A 131 22.51 1.23 -5.17
N ARG A 132 21.48 2.02 -4.83
CA ARG A 132 20.38 1.55 -3.98
C ARG A 132 19.59 0.41 -4.62
N VAL A 133 19.39 0.40 -5.94
CA VAL A 133 18.73 -0.73 -6.63
C VAL A 133 19.52 -2.02 -6.46
N LYS A 134 20.85 -1.98 -6.64
CA LYS A 134 21.70 -3.15 -6.46
C LYS A 134 21.61 -3.70 -5.04
N GLU A 135 21.68 -2.82 -4.05
CA GLU A 135 21.52 -3.18 -2.64
C GLU A 135 20.15 -3.82 -2.36
N LEU A 136 19.07 -3.25 -2.91
CA LEU A 136 17.72 -3.80 -2.74
C LEU A 136 17.59 -5.20 -3.36
N LEU A 137 18.20 -5.44 -4.52
CA LEU A 137 18.19 -6.75 -5.17
C LEU A 137 18.99 -7.79 -4.37
N ASP A 138 20.11 -7.39 -3.78
CA ASP A 138 20.90 -8.25 -2.90
C ASP A 138 20.10 -8.63 -1.63
N LEU A 139 19.43 -7.67 -1.00
CA LEU A 139 18.60 -7.89 0.18
C LEU A 139 17.44 -8.88 -0.04
N VAL A 140 16.93 -9.00 -1.27
CA VAL A 140 15.87 -9.96 -1.62
C VAL A 140 16.41 -11.26 -2.21
N GLY A 141 17.73 -11.49 -2.14
CA GLY A 141 18.36 -12.73 -2.62
C GLY A 141 18.47 -12.83 -4.13
N MET A 142 18.53 -11.69 -4.85
CA MET A 142 18.68 -11.63 -6.31
C MET A 142 19.96 -10.89 -6.75
N PRO A 143 21.15 -11.20 -6.20
CA PRO A 143 22.39 -10.49 -6.57
C PRO A 143 22.74 -10.62 -8.07
N GLU A 144 22.41 -11.76 -8.68
CA GLU A 144 22.63 -12.05 -10.11
C GLU A 144 21.72 -11.25 -11.06
N ALA A 145 20.71 -10.55 -10.53
CA ALA A 145 19.90 -9.63 -11.33
C ALA A 145 20.64 -8.31 -11.60
N SER A 146 21.67 -7.97 -10.81
CA SER A 146 22.44 -6.72 -10.94
C SER A 146 23.17 -6.57 -12.30
N PRO A 147 23.80 -7.61 -12.87
CA PRO A 147 24.34 -7.55 -14.24
C PRO A 147 23.26 -7.46 -15.33
N ARG A 148 22.00 -7.81 -15.04
CA ARG A 148 20.89 -7.88 -16.00
C ARG A 148 19.82 -6.81 -15.76
N LEU A 149 20.18 -5.72 -15.07
CA LEU A 149 19.30 -4.60 -14.72
C LEU A 149 18.55 -3.96 -15.91
N HIS A 150 19.09 -4.13 -17.11
CA HIS A 150 18.55 -3.61 -18.37
C HIS A 150 17.76 -4.63 -19.18
N ALA A 151 17.69 -5.90 -18.75
CA ALA A 151 16.90 -6.91 -19.42
C ALA A 151 15.41 -6.56 -19.32
N MET A 152 14.71 -6.74 -20.45
CA MET A 152 13.25 -6.64 -20.54
C MET A 152 12.64 -8.01 -20.31
#